data_AF-A0A7X6AUJ0-F1
#
_entry.id   AF-A0A7X6AUJ0-F1
#
_cell.length_a   1.000
_cell.length_b   1.000
_cell.length_c   1.000
_cell.angle_alpha   90.00
_cell.angle_beta   90.00
_cell.angle_gamma   90.00
#
_symmetry.space_group_name_H-M   'P 1'
#
loop_
_entity.id
_entity.type
_entity.pdbx_description
1 polymer ?
#
loop_
_entity_poly.entity_id
_entity_poly.type
_entity_poly.pdbx_seq_one_letter_code
_entity_poly.pdbx_strand_id
1 'polypeptide(L)'
;MGTGMRWRTATAAVTTTLAGTLGLGLMAPVAHAAGHGPCYDGRCKTTVSRPTSIKVDSHRFGFGKLRITHISSRSVKMSATTTGGARLSGSTSPGGTVRLNNLRIRVQSVSGHKAKLVLAPAS
;
A
#
# COMPACT_ATOMS: atom_id res chain seq x y z
N MET A 1 26.93 -2.52 53.16
CA MET A 1 27.50 -3.85 53.51
C MET A 1 26.31 -4.77 53.78
N GLY A 2 26.02 -5.88 53.12
CA GLY A 2 26.55 -6.59 51.95
C GLY A 2 25.36 -7.29 51.24
N THR A 3 25.37 -7.36 49.91
CA THR A 3 25.63 -8.57 49.09
C THR A 3 24.61 -9.70 49.23
N GLY A 4 23.90 -9.98 48.13
CA GLY A 4 23.07 -11.18 48.03
C GLY A 4 22.31 -11.31 46.71
N MET A 5 22.99 -11.13 45.58
CA MET A 5 22.46 -11.51 44.26
C MET A 5 22.10 -13.00 44.28
N ARG A 6 20.80 -13.34 44.21
CA ARG A 6 20.36 -14.71 43.95
C ARG A 6 20.00 -14.84 42.48
N TRP A 7 20.91 -15.45 41.74
CA TRP A 7 20.76 -15.87 40.36
C TRP A 7 20.47 -17.37 40.31
N ARG A 8 19.55 -17.73 39.40
CA ARG A 8 19.36 -19.01 38.71
C ARG A 8 18.74 -20.18 39.48
N THR A 9 17.62 -20.67 38.97
CA THR A 9 17.51 -22.04 38.41
C THR A 9 16.41 -22.05 37.37
N ALA A 10 16.78 -22.37 36.13
CA ALA A 10 15.89 -22.58 35.01
C ALA A 10 15.19 -23.94 35.19
N THR A 11 13.87 -23.95 35.10
CA THR A 11 13.11 -25.19 34.92
C THR A 11 12.61 -25.21 33.49
N ALA A 12 13.32 -25.95 32.64
CA ALA A 12 12.91 -26.25 31.28
C ALA A 12 11.68 -27.17 31.32
N ALA A 13 10.54 -26.69 30.84
CA ALA A 13 9.43 -27.52 30.43
C ALA A 13 9.36 -27.43 28.90
N VAL A 14 9.92 -28.44 28.23
CA VAL A 14 9.80 -28.62 26.78
C VAL A 14 8.43 -29.24 26.54
N THR A 15 7.43 -28.41 26.24
CA THR A 15 6.16 -28.88 25.68
C THR A 15 6.29 -28.92 24.16
N THR A 16 6.65 -30.09 23.65
CA THR A 16 6.48 -30.46 22.24
C THR A 16 5.00 -30.60 21.93
N THR A 17 4.34 -29.51 21.52
CA THR A 17 3.08 -29.62 20.77
C THR A 17 3.40 -29.64 19.27
N LEU A 18 3.57 -30.86 18.75
CA LEU A 18 3.38 -31.15 17.33
C LEU A 18 1.89 -30.97 17.02
N ALA A 19 1.51 -29.77 16.59
CA ALA A 19 0.24 -29.53 15.91
C ALA A 19 0.57 -29.07 14.50
N GLY A 20 0.82 -30.05 13.62
CA GLY A 20 0.86 -29.84 12.19
C GLY A 20 -0.51 -29.40 11.70
N THR A 21 -0.76 -28.10 11.67
CA THR A 21 -1.84 -27.54 10.86
C THR A 21 -1.30 -27.38 9.45
N LEU A 22 -1.77 -28.28 8.59
CA LEU A 22 -1.72 -28.23 7.14
C LEU A 22 -1.65 -26.78 6.64
N GLY A 23 -0.45 -26.40 6.19
CA GLY A 23 -0.24 -25.21 5.40
C GLY A 23 -0.94 -25.36 4.07
N LEU A 24 -2.21 -24.96 4.00
CA LEU A 24 -2.78 -24.37 2.80
C LEU A 24 -2.75 -22.85 2.99
N GLY A 25 -1.54 -22.31 2.90
CA GLY A 25 -1.35 -20.90 2.72
C GLY A 25 -1.99 -20.50 1.39
N LEU A 26 -3.14 -19.83 1.44
CA LEU A 26 -3.55 -18.91 0.39
C LEU A 26 -2.59 -17.70 0.39
N MET A 27 -1.32 -17.95 0.08
CA MET A 27 -0.31 -16.94 -0.22
C MET A 27 -0.33 -16.64 -1.71
N ALA A 28 -1.46 -16.15 -2.20
CA ALA A 28 -1.52 -15.45 -3.49
C ALA A 28 -2.19 -14.10 -3.21
N PRO A 29 -1.43 -12.98 -3.28
CA PRO A 29 -0.75 -12.60 -4.52
C PRO A 29 0.64 -11.95 -4.30
N VAL A 30 1.61 -12.64 -3.68
CA VAL A 30 2.98 -12.09 -3.64
C VAL A 30 3.67 -12.20 -5.01
N ALA A 31 3.41 -13.26 -5.77
CA ALA A 31 4.06 -13.48 -7.08
C ALA A 31 3.65 -12.45 -8.15
N HIS A 32 2.36 -12.09 -8.22
CA HIS A 32 1.86 -11.06 -9.16
C HIS A 32 2.34 -9.65 -8.76
N ALA A 33 2.48 -9.38 -7.47
CA ALA A 33 3.05 -8.14 -6.95
C ALA A 33 4.58 -8.05 -7.17
N ALA A 34 5.30 -9.18 -7.20
CA ALA A 34 6.75 -9.21 -7.43
C ALA A 34 7.14 -8.83 -8.86
N GLY A 35 6.32 -9.18 -9.87
CA GLY A 35 6.55 -8.80 -11.27
C GLY A 35 6.06 -7.40 -11.66
N HIS A 36 4.94 -6.94 -11.08
CA HIS A 36 4.24 -5.72 -11.54
C HIS A 36 4.14 -4.60 -10.49
N GLY A 37 4.51 -4.89 -9.24
CA GLY A 37 4.47 -3.97 -8.11
C GLY A 37 3.22 -4.13 -7.23
N PRO A 38 3.25 -3.61 -6.00
CA PRO A 38 2.24 -3.86 -4.97
C PRO A 38 0.88 -3.23 -5.25
N CYS A 39 0.77 -2.37 -6.27
CA CYS A 39 -0.44 -1.63 -6.61
C CYS A 39 -1.01 -2.00 -7.98
N TYR A 40 -0.46 -3.02 -8.65
CA TYR A 40 -0.83 -3.33 -10.03
C TYR A 40 -2.33 -3.60 -10.20
N ASP A 41 -2.92 -4.37 -9.30
CA ASP A 41 -4.35 -4.70 -9.28
C ASP A 41 -5.27 -3.56 -8.82
N GLY A 42 -4.71 -2.37 -8.57
CA GLY A 42 -5.43 -1.23 -8.02
C GLY A 42 -5.94 -1.44 -6.60
N ARG A 43 -5.47 -2.46 -5.88
CA ARG A 43 -5.81 -2.75 -4.47
C ARG A 43 -4.56 -2.65 -3.61
N CYS A 44 -4.24 -1.45 -3.15
CA CYS A 44 -3.06 -1.26 -2.31
C CYS A 44 -3.21 -0.10 -1.33
N LYS A 45 -2.42 -0.14 -0.26
CA LYS A 45 -2.20 0.99 0.65
C LYS A 45 -0.73 1.36 0.55
N THR A 46 -0.44 2.62 0.22
CA THR A 46 0.94 3.08 0.07
C THR A 46 1.12 4.47 0.66
N THR A 47 2.35 4.77 1.08
CA THR A 47 2.73 6.12 1.54
C THR A 47 3.69 6.71 0.53
N VAL A 48 3.35 7.90 0.03
CA VAL A 48 4.17 8.64 -0.92
C VAL A 48 4.68 9.91 -0.26
N SER A 49 6.00 10.14 -0.29
CA SER A 49 6.66 11.31 0.29
C SER A 49 7.16 12.31 -0.75
N ARG A 50 7.13 11.91 -2.01
CA ARG A 50 7.58 12.68 -3.17
C ARG A 50 6.75 12.32 -4.40
N PRO A 51 6.74 13.18 -5.43
CA PRO A 51 6.14 12.82 -6.70
C PRO A 51 6.65 11.46 -7.20
N THR A 52 5.73 10.57 -7.54
CA THR A 52 6.04 9.17 -7.87
C THR A 52 5.04 8.61 -8.87
N SER A 53 5.45 7.55 -9.57
CA SER A 53 4.61 6.83 -10.53
C SER A 53 4.31 5.44 -9.99
N ILE A 54 3.04 5.14 -9.84
CA ILE A 54 2.53 3.84 -9.39
C ILE A 54 2.07 3.09 -10.64
N LYS A 55 2.64 1.90 -10.87
CA LYS A 55 2.20 1.02 -11.95
C LYS A 55 0.86 0.39 -11.58
N VAL A 56 -0.05 0.38 -12.54
CA VAL A 56 -1.38 -0.25 -12.44
C VAL A 56 -1.69 -0.98 -13.75
N ASP A 57 -2.65 -1.89 -13.73
CA ASP A 57 -3.09 -2.60 -14.92
C ASP A 57 -3.79 -1.67 -15.94
N SER A 58 -3.16 -1.47 -17.10
CA SER A 58 -3.69 -0.63 -18.17
C SER A 58 -4.96 -1.15 -18.81
N HIS A 59 -5.17 -2.47 -18.86
CA HIS A 59 -6.37 -3.06 -19.44
C HIS A 59 -7.57 -2.86 -18.51
N ARG A 60 -7.36 -2.94 -17.19
CA ARG A 60 -8.44 -2.77 -16.20
C ARG A 60 -8.77 -1.31 -15.94
N PHE A 61 -7.75 -0.45 -15.84
CA PHE A 61 -7.92 0.94 -15.42
C PHE A 61 -7.87 1.95 -16.59
N GLY A 62 -7.54 1.50 -17.80
CA GLY A 62 -7.43 2.35 -18.99
C GLY A 62 -6.16 3.22 -19.02
N PHE A 63 -5.25 3.06 -18.07
CA PHE A 63 -3.92 3.69 -18.00
C PHE A 63 -2.97 2.77 -17.24
N GLY A 64 -1.69 2.70 -17.62
CA GLY A 64 -0.71 1.82 -16.95
C GLY A 64 0.06 2.47 -15.80
N LYS A 65 -0.04 3.79 -15.65
CA LYS A 65 0.75 4.57 -14.69
C LYS A 65 -0.08 5.68 -14.06
N LEU A 66 -0.25 5.61 -12.74
CA LEU A 66 -0.79 6.70 -11.93
C LEU A 66 0.38 7.56 -11.42
N ARG A 67 0.45 8.82 -11.82
CA ARG A 67 1.46 9.78 -11.35
C ARG A 67 0.90 10.64 -10.25
N ILE A 68 1.52 10.57 -9.07
CA ILE A 68 1.36 11.59 -8.03
C ILE A 68 2.30 12.74 -8.39
N THR A 69 1.73 13.90 -8.74
CA THR A 69 2.49 15.03 -9.27
C THR A 69 2.87 16.04 -8.20
N HIS A 70 2.04 16.18 -7.17
CA HIS A 70 2.29 17.13 -6.08
C HIS A 70 1.67 16.64 -4.78
N ILE A 71 2.39 16.84 -3.67
CA ILE A 71 1.94 16.48 -2.32
C ILE A 71 2.18 17.69 -1.42
N SER A 72 1.10 18.19 -0.84
CA SER A 72 1.11 19.27 0.15
C SER A 72 0.19 18.90 1.30
N SER A 73 0.40 19.52 2.46
CA SER A 73 -0.43 19.32 3.65
C SER A 73 -1.93 19.48 3.40
N ARG A 74 -2.32 20.30 2.41
CA ARG A 74 -3.71 20.59 2.07
C ARG A 74 -4.25 19.78 0.89
N SER A 75 -3.38 19.29 0.00
CA SER A 75 -3.83 18.66 -1.25
C SER A 75 -2.81 17.69 -1.84
N VAL A 76 -3.32 16.65 -2.48
CA VAL A 76 -2.56 15.72 -3.31
C VAL A 76 -3.06 15.83 -4.74
N LYS A 77 -2.16 16.11 -5.68
CA LYS A 77 -2.45 16.15 -7.12
C LYS A 77 -1.97 14.88 -7.79
N MET A 78 -2.81 14.36 -8.67
CA MET A 78 -2.59 13.12 -9.40
C MET A 78 -2.92 13.32 -10.87
N SER A 79 -2.25 12.55 -11.71
CA SER A 79 -2.52 12.48 -13.14
C SER A 79 -2.26 11.09 -13.68
N ALA A 80 -2.94 10.75 -14.76
CA ALA A 80 -2.69 9.55 -15.55
C ALA A 80 -2.81 9.90 -17.02
N THR A 81 -2.14 9.14 -17.87
CA THR A 81 -2.34 9.20 -19.33
C THR A 81 -2.99 7.89 -19.73
N THR A 82 -4.14 7.98 -20.39
CA THR A 82 -4.86 6.79 -20.86
C THR A 82 -4.07 6.10 -21.95
N THR A 83 -4.39 4.83 -22.20
CA THR A 83 -3.80 4.07 -23.32
C THR A 83 -4.07 4.74 -24.68
N GLY A 84 -5.16 5.51 -24.80
CA GLY A 84 -5.49 6.32 -25.97
C GLY A 84 -4.87 7.72 -26.00
N GLY A 85 -3.96 8.06 -25.08
CA GLY A 85 -3.24 9.34 -25.06
C GLY A 85 -3.95 10.50 -24.35
N ALA A 86 -5.18 10.32 -23.87
CA ALA A 86 -5.90 11.35 -23.13
C ALA A 86 -5.29 11.55 -21.73
N ARG A 87 -5.25 12.80 -21.25
CA ARG A 87 -4.71 13.12 -19.94
C ARG A 87 -5.83 13.24 -18.91
N LEU A 88 -5.78 12.41 -17.89
CA LEU A 88 -6.64 12.48 -16.71
C LEU A 88 -5.88 13.17 -15.59
N SER A 89 -6.56 14.03 -14.84
CA SER A 89 -6.00 14.67 -13.66
C SER A 89 -7.05 14.85 -12.60
N GLY A 90 -6.62 14.82 -11.35
CA GLY A 90 -7.48 15.13 -10.22
C GLY A 90 -6.67 15.55 -9.02
N SER A 91 -7.34 16.17 -8.06
CA SER A 91 -6.74 16.55 -6.79
C SER A 91 -7.75 16.42 -5.68
N THR A 92 -7.28 16.08 -4.49
CA THR A 92 -8.15 16.06 -3.31
C THR A 92 -7.38 16.37 -2.04
N SER A 93 -8.11 16.77 -1.02
CA SER A 93 -7.63 17.07 0.32
C SER A 93 -7.51 15.79 1.16
N PRO A 94 -6.81 15.82 2.30
CA PRO A 94 -6.84 14.71 3.26
C PRO A 94 -8.27 14.26 3.59
N GLY A 95 -8.51 12.95 3.60
CA GLY A 95 -9.84 12.34 3.77
C GLY A 95 -10.64 12.18 2.47
N GLY A 96 -10.29 12.92 1.43
CA GLY A 96 -11.00 12.95 0.15
C GLY A 96 -10.67 11.79 -0.79
N THR A 97 -11.48 11.67 -1.84
CA THR A 97 -11.35 10.61 -2.85
C THR A 97 -11.42 11.21 -4.25
N VAL A 98 -10.56 10.73 -5.13
CA VAL A 98 -10.57 11.03 -6.57
C VAL A 98 -10.85 9.74 -7.32
N ARG A 99 -11.65 9.83 -8.38
CA ARG A 99 -11.82 8.74 -9.35
C ARG A 99 -11.15 9.14 -10.65
N LEU A 100 -10.22 8.32 -11.13
CA LEU A 100 -9.63 8.44 -12.46
C LEU A 100 -10.01 7.18 -13.23
N ASN A 101 -10.92 7.31 -14.19
CA ASN A 101 -11.50 6.18 -14.92
C ASN A 101 -12.03 5.09 -13.94
N ASN A 102 -11.58 3.84 -14.08
CA ASN A 102 -11.99 2.72 -13.22
C ASN A 102 -11.12 2.55 -11.95
N LEU A 103 -10.37 3.59 -11.54
CA LEU A 103 -9.56 3.56 -10.32
C LEU A 103 -10.03 4.63 -9.34
N ARG A 104 -10.34 4.22 -8.11
CA ARG A 104 -10.65 5.08 -6.97
C ARG A 104 -9.42 5.25 -6.10
N ILE A 105 -9.00 6.49 -5.88
CA ILE A 105 -7.85 6.86 -5.05
C ILE A 105 -8.34 7.68 -3.86
N ARG A 106 -8.24 7.11 -2.66
CA ARG A 106 -8.54 7.82 -1.40
C ARG A 106 -7.26 8.32 -0.76
N VAL A 107 -7.21 9.60 -0.43
CA VAL A 107 -6.15 10.19 0.39
C VAL A 107 -6.57 10.03 1.83
N GLN A 108 -6.05 9.03 2.55
CA GLN A 108 -6.43 8.80 3.95
C GLN A 108 -5.97 9.95 4.84
N SER A 109 -4.72 10.37 4.69
CA SER A 109 -4.15 11.47 5.46
C SER A 109 -2.94 12.04 4.76
N VAL A 110 -2.60 13.28 5.11
CA VAL A 110 -1.36 13.92 4.72
C VAL A 110 -0.67 14.49 5.96
N SER A 111 0.63 14.30 6.05
CA SER A 111 1.49 14.86 7.10
C SER A 111 2.73 15.45 6.45
N GLY A 112 2.87 16.78 6.49
CA GLY A 112 3.88 17.50 5.73
C GLY A 112 3.78 17.20 4.22
N HIS A 113 4.83 16.60 3.66
CA HIS A 113 4.91 16.17 2.25
C HIS A 113 4.64 14.68 2.06
N LYS A 114 4.09 13.99 3.07
CA LYS A 114 3.79 12.56 3.03
C LYS A 114 2.29 12.33 2.97
N ALA A 115 1.82 11.61 1.96
CA ALA A 115 0.41 11.23 1.81
C ALA A 115 0.23 9.72 1.92
N LYS A 116 -0.73 9.28 2.72
CA LYS A 116 -1.20 7.88 2.75
C LYS A 116 -2.32 7.70 1.75
N LEU A 117 -2.09 6.88 0.74
CA LEU A 117 -3.04 6.61 -0.34
C LEU A 117 -3.61 5.20 -0.23
N VAL A 118 -4.89 5.07 -0.54
CA VAL A 118 -5.56 3.78 -0.72
C VAL A 118 -6.13 3.75 -2.12
N LEU A 119 -5.67 2.79 -2.90
CA LEU A 119 -6.20 2.52 -4.22
C LEU A 119 -7.22 1.38 -4.10
N ALA A 120 -8.34 1.55 -4.80
CA ALA A 120 -9.34 0.51 -5.00
C ALA A 120 -9.89 0.61 -6.43
N PRO A 121 -10.29 -0.51 -7.06
CA PRO A 121 -11.07 -0.44 -8.29
C PRO A 121 -12.36 0.36 -8.08
N ALA A 122 -12.71 1.19 -9.06
CA ALA A 122 -14.02 1.81 -9.17
C ALA A 122 -14.83 0.97 -10.15
N SER A 123 -15.97 0.49 -9.69
CA SER A 123 -16.93 -0.31 -10.48
C SER A 123 -17.44 0.42 -11.71
#